data_AF-A0A9J7LJW1-F1
#
_entry.id   AF-A0A9J7LJW1-F1
#
_cell.length_a   1.000
_cell.length_b   1.000
_cell.length_c   1.000
_cell.angle_alpha   90.00
_cell.angle_beta   90.00
_cell.angle_gamma   90.00
#
_symmetry.space_group_name_H-M   'P 1'
#
loop_
_entity.id
_entity.type
_entity.pdbx_description
1 polymer ?
#
loop_
_entity_poly.entity_id
_entity_poly.type
_entity_poly.pdbx_seq_one_letter_code
_entity_poly.pdbx_strand_id
1 'polypeptide(L)'
;MDRLPSKVSHASSLMRLNFRLVAKVTCALPLFSFVFCVIIALLIHFKSSTATHCKVANYLPSISAAIGGLTPERYIWRAGIALHTAPRYMVTLMYYNFYRSRSAAPAVWYQLLYKLTCLLNIVEVSSLVVLTYVSSTENPDIHEVSFISFVVCSEVYMFFTCVLLNWSAYKPISEQEQQSLRWKTVMFVANVSSFLTSVYFYFRHNWYCEPGVYTMFALCEYIVVVTNIAFHYTAVLDFPTFSVTVGSATVSKNS
;
A
#
# COMPACT_ATOMS: atom_id res chain seq x y z
N MET A 1 16.49 25.73 -45.25
CA MET A 1 15.63 24.53 -45.21
C MET A 1 15.07 24.44 -43.80
N ASP A 2 13.93 25.10 -43.59
CA ASP A 2 13.26 25.19 -42.31
C ASP A 2 12.57 23.85 -42.00
N ARG A 3 12.93 23.21 -40.88
CA ARG A 3 12.17 22.07 -40.35
C ARG A 3 10.88 22.62 -39.74
N LEU A 4 9.75 22.37 -40.41
CA LEU A 4 8.41 22.56 -39.85
C LEU A 4 8.29 21.80 -38.51
N PRO A 5 7.63 22.38 -37.48
CA PRO A 5 7.33 21.65 -36.26
C PRO A 5 6.34 20.53 -36.55
N SER A 6 6.67 19.31 -36.14
CA SER A 6 5.77 18.16 -36.21
C SER A 6 4.47 18.45 -35.44
N LYS A 7 3.33 18.43 -36.14
CA LYS A 7 2.01 18.44 -35.50
C LYS A 7 1.86 17.16 -34.68
N VAL A 8 1.89 17.27 -33.36
CA VAL A 8 1.47 16.20 -32.45
C VAL A 8 -0.02 15.95 -32.70
N SER A 9 -0.39 14.82 -33.29
CA SER A 9 -1.79 14.45 -33.46
C SER A 9 -2.43 14.20 -32.09
N HIS A 10 -3.58 14.81 -31.83
CA HIS A 10 -4.35 14.55 -30.62
C HIS A 10 -4.70 13.06 -30.54
N ALA A 11 -4.17 12.36 -29.52
CA ALA A 11 -4.59 11.00 -29.21
C ALA A 11 -6.10 10.98 -28.93
N SER A 12 -6.84 10.11 -29.61
CA SER A 12 -8.27 9.93 -29.34
C SER A 12 -8.43 9.25 -27.96
N SER A 13 -9.11 9.95 -27.04
CA SER A 13 -9.44 9.42 -25.72
C SER A 13 -10.55 8.38 -25.85
N LEU A 14 -10.25 7.12 -25.55
CA LEU A 14 -11.21 6.01 -25.53
C LEU A 14 -12.02 5.98 -24.23
N MET A 15 -11.40 6.30 -23.09
CA MET A 15 -12.06 6.29 -21.78
C MET A 15 -11.40 7.27 -20.84
N ARG A 16 -12.20 8.03 -20.06
CA ARG A 16 -11.73 8.95 -19.02
C ARG A 16 -12.39 8.60 -17.69
N LEU A 17 -11.58 8.17 -16.71
CA LEU A 17 -12.03 7.79 -15.38
C LEU A 17 -11.62 8.85 -14.35
N ASN A 18 -12.51 9.13 -13.38
CA ASN A 18 -12.20 10.01 -12.27
C ASN A 18 -11.20 9.31 -11.33
N PHE A 19 -10.04 9.93 -11.07
CA PHE A 19 -9.01 9.33 -10.23
C PHE A 19 -9.51 9.03 -8.81
N ARG A 20 -10.37 9.87 -8.24
CA ARG A 20 -10.93 9.63 -6.89
C ARG A 20 -11.71 8.31 -6.83
N LEU A 21 -12.43 7.95 -7.89
CA LEU A 21 -13.13 6.67 -7.95
C LEU A 21 -12.13 5.52 -8.00
N VAL A 22 -11.10 5.63 -8.86
CA VAL A 22 -10.04 4.62 -8.98
C VAL A 22 -9.34 4.42 -7.63
N ALA A 23 -8.93 5.48 -6.95
CA ALA A 23 -8.27 5.43 -5.65
C ALA A 23 -9.18 4.82 -4.57
N LYS A 24 -10.47 5.19 -4.52
CA LYS A 24 -11.45 4.61 -3.58
C LYS A 24 -11.60 3.11 -3.79
N VAL A 25 -11.84 2.67 -5.03
CA VAL A 25 -11.98 1.24 -5.36
C VAL A 25 -10.69 0.50 -5.05
N THR A 26 -9.54 1.06 -5.42
CA THR A 26 -8.22 0.46 -5.17
C THR A 26 -8.01 0.20 -3.68
N CYS A 27 -8.33 1.14 -2.80
CA CYS A 27 -8.16 0.95 -1.34
C CYS A 27 -9.25 0.06 -0.73
N ALA A 28 -10.46 0.08 -1.30
CA ALA A 28 -11.57 -0.75 -0.85
C ALA A 28 -11.30 -2.24 -1.06
N LEU A 29 -10.66 -2.62 -2.18
CA LEU A 29 -10.35 -4.02 -2.50
C LEU A 29 -9.62 -4.78 -1.39
N PRO A 30 -8.40 -4.38 -0.95
CA PRO A 30 -7.69 -5.07 0.12
C PRO A 30 -8.41 -4.93 1.47
N LEU A 31 -9.07 -3.80 1.75
CA LEU A 31 -9.77 -3.60 3.01
C LEU A 31 -10.95 -4.57 3.16
N PHE A 32 -11.80 -4.66 2.14
CA PHE A 32 -12.93 -5.58 2.17
C PHE A 32 -12.46 -7.03 2.13
N SER A 33 -11.48 -7.38 1.28
CA SER A 33 -10.90 -8.73 1.28
C SER A 33 -10.37 -9.10 2.67
N PHE A 34 -9.62 -8.23 3.32
CA PHE A 34 -9.11 -8.44 4.69
C PHE A 34 -10.25 -8.67 5.68
N VAL A 35 -11.25 -7.79 5.73
CA VAL A 35 -12.39 -7.90 6.66
C VAL A 35 -13.17 -9.20 6.42
N PHE A 36 -13.45 -9.54 5.16
CA PHE A 36 -14.14 -10.80 4.84
C PHE A 36 -13.32 -12.02 5.26
N CYS A 37 -12.02 -12.04 5.00
CA CYS A 37 -11.16 -13.14 5.42
C CYS A 37 -11.14 -13.29 6.95
N VAL A 38 -11.02 -12.20 7.71
CA VAL A 38 -11.06 -12.26 9.19
C VAL A 38 -12.42 -12.77 9.68
N ILE A 39 -13.53 -12.28 9.11
CA ILE A 39 -14.88 -12.75 9.49
C ILE A 39 -15.05 -14.24 9.21
N ILE A 40 -14.66 -14.70 8.03
CA ILE A 40 -14.76 -16.12 7.65
C ILE A 40 -13.86 -16.97 8.56
N ALA A 41 -12.63 -16.52 8.82
CA ALA A 41 -11.72 -17.20 9.73
C ALA A 41 -12.33 -17.34 11.13
N LEU A 42 -12.95 -16.28 11.67
CA LEU A 42 -13.60 -16.31 12.98
C LEU A 42 -14.88 -17.15 13.03
N LEU A 43 -15.67 -17.20 11.96
CA LEU A 43 -16.94 -17.92 11.94
C LEU A 43 -16.79 -19.41 11.60
N ILE A 44 -15.91 -19.73 10.66
CA ILE A 44 -15.80 -21.08 10.08
C ILE A 44 -14.54 -21.79 10.59
N HIS A 45 -13.43 -21.06 10.71
CA HIS A 45 -12.11 -21.64 10.96
C HIS A 45 -11.48 -21.26 12.31
N PHE A 46 -12.30 -20.81 13.27
CA PHE A 46 -11.83 -20.18 14.50
C PHE A 46 -10.67 -20.93 15.17
N LYS A 47 -10.87 -22.23 15.43
CA LYS A 47 -9.87 -23.08 16.11
C LYS A 47 -8.55 -23.17 15.34
N SER A 48 -8.62 -23.29 14.02
CA SER A 48 -7.43 -23.42 13.17
C SER A 48 -6.72 -22.08 12.99
N SER A 49 -7.49 -20.99 12.88
CA SER A 49 -6.95 -19.65 12.63
C SER A 49 -6.39 -18.97 13.89
N THR A 50 -6.86 -19.35 15.09
CA THR A 50 -6.32 -18.83 16.36
C THR A 50 -5.33 -19.80 17.04
N ALA A 51 -5.04 -20.94 16.41
CA ALA A 51 -4.10 -21.91 16.94
C ALA A 51 -2.66 -21.36 16.95
N THR A 52 -1.95 -21.59 18.05
CA THR A 52 -0.52 -21.31 18.19
C THR A 52 0.19 -22.50 18.83
N HIS A 53 1.51 -22.56 18.72
CA HIS A 53 2.33 -23.62 19.31
C HIS A 53 2.15 -23.73 20.84
N CYS A 54 1.85 -22.61 21.52
CA CYS A 54 1.58 -22.52 22.96
C CYS A 54 0.27 -23.21 23.39
N LYS A 55 -0.67 -23.47 22.47
CA LYS A 55 -1.98 -24.08 22.75
C LYS A 55 -2.81 -23.36 23.84
N VAL A 56 -2.60 -22.05 24.00
CA VAL A 56 -3.40 -21.19 24.90
C VAL A 56 -4.52 -20.48 24.14
N ALA A 57 -5.54 -20.04 24.88
CA ALA A 57 -6.71 -19.38 24.30
C ALA A 57 -6.35 -18.07 23.59
N ASN A 58 -6.83 -17.90 22.36
CA ASN A 58 -6.72 -16.70 21.54
C ASN A 58 -8.01 -16.48 20.76
N TYR A 59 -8.32 -15.21 20.48
CA TYR A 59 -9.63 -14.80 19.98
C TYR A 59 -9.58 -14.13 18.60
N LEU A 60 -8.41 -13.67 18.16
CA LEU A 60 -8.20 -13.11 16.84
C LEU A 60 -7.11 -13.89 16.10
N PRO A 61 -7.30 -14.24 14.83
CA PRO A 61 -6.26 -14.85 14.01
C PRO A 61 -5.23 -13.80 13.59
N SER A 62 -3.96 -14.17 13.51
CA SER A 62 -2.97 -13.30 12.83
C SER A 62 -3.34 -13.12 11.36
N ILE A 63 -2.80 -12.09 10.72
CA ILE A 63 -3.11 -11.82 9.30
C ILE A 63 -2.78 -13.03 8.44
N SER A 64 -1.57 -13.58 8.59
CA SER A 64 -1.12 -14.75 7.83
C SER A 64 -2.03 -15.97 8.04
N ALA A 65 -2.58 -16.17 9.24
CA ALA A 65 -3.54 -17.23 9.50
C ALA A 65 -4.91 -16.97 8.85
N ALA A 66 -5.37 -15.71 8.85
CA ALA A 66 -6.66 -15.32 8.29
C ALA A 66 -6.68 -15.32 6.74
N ILE A 67 -5.57 -14.98 6.08
CA ILE A 67 -5.53 -14.79 4.62
C ILE A 67 -4.74 -15.86 3.86
N GLY A 68 -3.83 -16.59 4.52
CA GLY A 68 -2.86 -17.45 3.84
C GLY A 68 -3.21 -18.94 3.87
N GLY A 69 -3.78 -19.42 4.98
CA GLY A 69 -3.85 -20.85 5.29
C GLY A 69 -5.05 -21.59 4.72
N LEU A 70 -6.23 -20.96 4.66
CA LEU A 70 -7.51 -21.64 4.48
C LEU A 70 -8.31 -21.08 3.31
N THR A 71 -9.25 -21.88 2.81
CA THR A 71 -10.15 -21.52 1.71
C THR A 71 -11.57 -21.38 2.24
N PRO A 72 -12.34 -20.37 1.80
CA PRO A 72 -12.10 -19.53 0.62
C PRO A 72 -11.25 -18.27 0.82
N GLU A 73 -10.84 -17.96 2.06
CA GLU A 73 -10.17 -16.70 2.45
C GLU A 73 -8.96 -16.39 1.57
N ARG A 74 -8.10 -17.39 1.34
CA ARG A 74 -6.92 -17.24 0.47
C ARG A 74 -7.25 -16.74 -0.93
N TYR A 75 -8.34 -17.20 -1.52
CA TYR A 75 -8.73 -16.76 -2.87
C TYR A 75 -9.36 -15.36 -2.86
N ILE A 76 -10.13 -15.03 -1.82
CA ILE A 76 -10.69 -13.68 -1.61
C ILE A 76 -9.57 -12.65 -1.47
N TRP A 77 -8.55 -12.96 -0.67
CA TRP A 77 -7.38 -12.11 -0.50
C TRP A 77 -6.59 -11.95 -1.80
N ARG A 78 -6.23 -13.07 -2.46
CA ARG A 78 -5.48 -13.04 -3.73
C ARG A 78 -6.18 -12.25 -4.82
N ALA A 79 -7.50 -12.41 -4.98
CA ALA A 79 -8.29 -11.66 -5.94
C ALA A 79 -8.29 -10.15 -5.64
N GLY A 80 -8.49 -9.78 -4.37
CA GLY A 80 -8.45 -8.38 -3.94
C GLY A 80 -7.11 -7.73 -4.23
N ILE A 81 -6.01 -8.40 -3.88
CA ILE A 81 -4.65 -7.90 -4.16
C ILE A 81 -4.37 -7.85 -5.66
N ALA A 82 -4.76 -8.85 -6.44
CA ALA A 82 -4.56 -8.84 -7.90
C ALA A 82 -5.15 -7.60 -8.57
N LEU A 83 -6.40 -7.26 -8.22
CA LEU A 83 -7.11 -6.10 -8.76
C LEU A 83 -6.55 -4.77 -8.22
N HIS A 84 -6.00 -4.78 -7.01
CA HIS A 84 -5.38 -3.64 -6.35
C HIS A 84 -4.02 -3.27 -6.96
N THR A 85 -3.22 -4.25 -7.38
CA THR A 85 -1.80 -4.07 -7.74
C THR A 85 -1.55 -3.05 -8.86
N ALA A 86 -2.22 -3.17 -10.01
CA ALA A 86 -1.95 -2.29 -11.14
C ALA A 86 -2.30 -0.81 -10.86
N PRO A 87 -3.49 -0.50 -10.28
CA PRO A 87 -3.77 0.86 -9.82
C PRO A 87 -2.77 1.41 -8.80
N ARG A 88 -2.17 0.57 -7.96
CA ARG A 88 -1.15 1.02 -7.00
C ARG A 88 0.12 1.49 -7.68
N TYR A 89 0.67 0.72 -8.61
CA TYR A 89 1.82 1.17 -9.40
C TYR A 89 1.50 2.45 -10.18
N MET A 90 0.28 2.59 -10.71
CA MET A 90 -0.15 3.84 -11.35
C MET A 90 -0.07 5.02 -10.36
N VAL A 91 -0.60 4.86 -9.14
CA VAL A 91 -0.53 5.90 -8.09
C VAL A 91 0.92 6.21 -7.71
N THR A 92 1.81 5.20 -7.64
CA THR A 92 3.25 5.41 -7.41
C THR A 92 3.86 6.34 -8.45
N LEU A 93 3.58 6.09 -9.73
CA LEU A 93 4.08 6.93 -10.83
C LEU A 93 3.46 8.33 -10.81
N MET A 94 2.20 8.46 -10.39
CA MET A 94 1.56 9.76 -10.20
C MET A 94 2.28 10.58 -9.12
N TYR A 95 2.58 10.00 -7.96
CA TYR A 95 3.37 10.69 -6.92
C TYR A 95 4.78 11.03 -7.38
N TYR A 96 5.46 10.14 -8.11
CA TYR A 96 6.77 10.43 -8.69
C TYR A 96 6.72 11.68 -9.58
N ASN A 97 5.76 11.73 -10.50
CA ASN A 97 5.58 12.87 -11.40
C ASN A 97 5.16 14.14 -10.64
N PHE A 98 4.30 14.00 -9.63
CA PHE A 98 3.89 15.09 -8.75
C PHE A 98 5.09 15.73 -8.07
N TYR A 99 5.91 14.97 -7.35
CA TYR A 99 7.09 15.50 -6.67
C TYR A 99 8.13 16.07 -7.63
N ARG A 100 8.34 15.41 -8.78
CA ARG A 100 9.22 15.90 -9.85
C ARG A 100 8.75 17.24 -10.42
N SER A 101 7.44 17.43 -10.60
CA SER A 101 6.86 18.64 -11.20
C SER A 101 6.83 19.86 -10.27
N ARG A 102 7.10 19.68 -8.96
CA ARG A 102 7.08 20.79 -7.99
C ARG A 102 8.24 21.77 -8.15
N SER A 103 9.31 21.41 -8.84
CA SER A 103 10.41 22.32 -9.15
C SER A 103 11.00 22.03 -10.52
N ALA A 104 11.29 23.10 -11.28
CA ALA A 104 11.99 22.99 -12.57
C ALA A 104 13.50 22.70 -12.39
N ALA A 105 14.09 23.13 -11.27
CA ALA A 105 15.50 22.94 -10.93
C ALA A 105 15.65 22.48 -9.47
N PRO A 106 15.21 21.26 -9.12
CA PRO A 106 15.29 20.75 -7.76
C PRO A 106 16.74 20.47 -7.35
N ALA A 107 17.08 20.76 -6.10
CA ALA A 107 18.35 20.36 -5.50
C ALA A 107 18.55 18.83 -5.60
N VAL A 108 19.80 18.40 -5.70
CA VAL A 108 20.16 16.97 -5.91
C VAL A 108 19.56 16.06 -4.83
N TRP A 109 19.61 16.48 -3.56
CA TRP A 109 19.05 15.70 -2.46
C TRP A 109 17.54 15.45 -2.61
N TYR A 110 16.77 16.45 -3.06
CA TYR A 110 15.33 16.32 -3.29
C TYR A 110 15.05 15.36 -4.45
N GLN A 111 15.89 15.40 -5.49
CA GLN A 111 15.81 14.46 -6.61
C GLN A 111 16.04 13.01 -6.17
N LEU A 112 17.06 12.78 -5.35
CA LEU A 112 17.35 11.47 -4.79
C LEU A 112 16.18 11.00 -3.90
N LEU A 113 15.63 11.90 -3.08
CA LEU A 113 14.56 11.58 -2.15
C LEU A 113 13.27 11.11 -2.85
N TYR A 114 12.76 11.84 -3.86
CA TYR A 114 11.54 11.38 -4.55
C TYR A 114 11.77 10.14 -5.42
N LYS A 115 12.98 9.94 -5.97
CA LYS A 115 13.35 8.72 -6.70
C LYS A 115 13.39 7.51 -5.76
N LEU A 116 14.01 7.67 -4.60
CA LEU A 116 14.05 6.65 -3.55
C LEU A 116 12.65 6.33 -3.03
N THR A 117 11.82 7.34 -2.79
CA THR A 117 10.42 7.17 -2.35
C THR A 117 9.61 6.39 -3.39
N CYS A 118 9.79 6.66 -4.68
CA CYS A 118 9.18 5.88 -5.76
C CYS A 118 9.64 4.42 -5.75
N LEU A 119 10.96 4.18 -5.65
CA LEU A 119 11.52 2.84 -5.57
C LEU A 119 10.98 2.05 -4.37
N LEU A 120 10.95 2.67 -3.18
CA LEU A 120 10.41 2.05 -1.97
C LEU A 120 8.97 1.62 -2.15
N ASN A 121 8.12 2.45 -2.75
CA ASN A 121 6.72 2.08 -2.99
C ASN A 121 6.57 0.99 -4.05
N ILE A 122 7.43 0.96 -5.08
CA ILE A 122 7.49 -0.16 -6.04
C ILE A 122 7.85 -1.46 -5.32
N VAL A 123 8.87 -1.44 -4.45
CA VAL A 123 9.27 -2.62 -3.68
C VAL A 123 8.17 -3.02 -2.70
N GLU A 124 7.56 -2.08 -1.97
CA GLU A 124 6.41 -2.31 -1.08
C GLU A 124 5.29 -3.08 -1.81
N VAL A 125 4.82 -2.57 -2.95
CA VAL A 125 3.74 -3.21 -3.72
C VAL A 125 4.17 -4.58 -4.25
N SER A 126 5.41 -4.70 -4.73
CA SER A 126 5.93 -5.98 -5.26
C SER A 126 6.04 -7.03 -4.16
N SER A 127 6.56 -6.66 -3.00
CA SER A 127 6.67 -7.51 -1.81
C SER A 127 5.30 -7.94 -1.31
N LEU A 128 4.29 -7.07 -1.32
CA LEU A 128 2.90 -7.42 -0.98
C LEU A 128 2.33 -8.48 -1.93
N VAL A 129 2.62 -8.37 -3.23
CA VAL A 129 2.22 -9.39 -4.22
C VAL A 129 2.90 -10.71 -3.92
N VAL A 130 4.24 -10.73 -3.75
CA VAL A 130 4.96 -11.98 -3.43
C VAL A 130 4.42 -12.60 -2.13
N LEU A 131 4.26 -11.80 -1.08
CA LEU A 131 3.71 -12.22 0.21
C LEU A 131 2.30 -12.84 0.09
N THR A 132 1.50 -12.35 -0.86
CA THR A 132 0.12 -12.83 -1.10
C THR A 132 0.08 -14.15 -1.86
N TYR A 133 1.02 -14.38 -2.77
CA TYR A 133 1.03 -15.56 -3.64
C TYR A 133 1.93 -16.68 -3.13
N VAL A 134 2.97 -16.37 -2.36
CA VAL A 134 3.87 -17.35 -1.73
C VAL A 134 3.46 -17.54 -0.28
N SER A 135 2.82 -18.67 0.01
CA SER A 135 2.43 -19.02 1.38
C SER A 135 3.66 -19.36 2.23
N SER A 136 3.59 -19.07 3.53
CA SER A 136 4.60 -19.49 4.51
C SER A 136 4.77 -21.01 4.56
N THR A 137 3.74 -21.78 4.19
CA THR A 137 3.81 -23.25 4.09
C THR A 137 4.48 -23.74 2.80
N GLU A 138 4.53 -22.92 1.75
CA GLU A 138 5.13 -23.27 0.46
C GLU A 138 6.62 -22.92 0.44
N ASN A 139 6.97 -21.72 0.90
CA ASN A 139 8.34 -21.28 1.03
C ASN A 139 8.47 -20.26 2.19
N PRO A 140 8.87 -20.72 3.39
CA PRO A 140 9.00 -19.86 4.56
C PRO A 140 9.96 -18.69 4.34
N ASP A 141 11.12 -18.95 3.72
CA ASP A 141 12.18 -17.97 3.54
C ASP A 141 11.73 -16.80 2.64
N ILE A 142 11.12 -17.11 1.49
CA ILE A 142 10.61 -16.08 0.58
C ILE A 142 9.45 -15.32 1.22
N HIS A 143 8.57 -16.01 1.94
CA HIS A 143 7.45 -15.39 2.64
C HIS A 143 7.94 -14.39 3.70
N GLU A 144 8.90 -14.79 4.52
CA GLU A 144 9.50 -13.96 5.57
C GLU A 144 10.25 -12.76 4.97
N VAL A 145 11.11 -12.97 3.98
CA VAL A 145 11.84 -11.87 3.31
C VAL A 145 10.87 -10.89 2.64
N SER A 146 9.78 -11.39 2.05
CA SER A 146 8.75 -10.54 1.44
C SER A 146 7.97 -9.74 2.48
N PHE A 147 7.65 -10.35 3.63
CA PHE A 147 7.03 -9.66 4.76
C PHE A 147 7.92 -8.53 5.29
N ILE A 148 9.19 -8.81 5.58
CA ILE A 148 10.15 -7.82 6.06
C ILE A 148 10.31 -6.69 5.03
N SER A 149 10.46 -7.04 3.75
CA SER A 149 10.61 -6.07 2.67
C SER A 149 9.38 -5.16 2.55
N PHE A 150 8.17 -5.73 2.64
CA PHE A 150 6.92 -4.98 2.62
C PHE A 150 6.86 -3.96 3.77
N VAL A 151 7.09 -4.41 5.00
CA VAL A 151 7.00 -3.55 6.19
C VAL A 151 8.06 -2.44 6.14
N VAL A 152 9.33 -2.79 5.95
CA VAL A 152 10.42 -1.80 5.94
C VAL A 152 10.22 -0.78 4.82
N CYS A 153 9.88 -1.23 3.61
CA CYS A 153 9.64 -0.30 2.50
C CYS A 153 8.41 0.57 2.73
N SER A 154 7.32 0.03 3.30
CA SER A 154 6.13 0.78 3.69
C SER A 154 6.45 1.91 4.67
N GLU A 155 7.14 1.60 5.77
CA GLU A 155 7.43 2.60 6.81
C GLU A 155 8.35 3.71 6.30
N VAL A 156 9.42 3.35 5.60
CA VAL A 156 10.36 4.32 5.04
C VAL A 156 9.68 5.16 3.94
N TYR A 157 8.81 4.55 3.13
CA TYR A 157 7.99 5.26 2.15
C TYR A 157 7.05 6.29 2.80
N MET A 158 6.32 5.90 3.85
CA MET A 158 5.39 6.80 4.55
C MET A 158 6.14 7.99 5.17
N PHE A 159 7.29 7.72 5.79
CA PHE A 159 8.17 8.74 6.34
C PHE A 159 8.62 9.74 5.27
N PHE A 160 9.23 9.25 4.18
CA PHE A 160 9.72 10.14 3.12
C PHE A 160 8.60 10.88 2.38
N THR A 161 7.42 10.27 2.25
CA THR A 161 6.24 10.96 1.71
C THR A 161 5.84 12.15 2.59
N CYS A 162 5.82 11.99 3.92
CA CYS A 162 5.55 13.10 4.84
C CYS A 162 6.62 14.19 4.73
N VAL A 163 7.90 13.81 4.64
CA VAL A 163 9.02 14.76 4.47
C VAL A 163 8.90 15.53 3.15
N LEU A 164 8.65 14.83 2.04
CA LEU A 164 8.52 15.44 0.71
C LEU A 164 7.35 16.43 0.62
N LEU A 165 6.22 16.11 1.25
CA LEU A 165 5.06 17.02 1.32
C LEU A 165 5.32 18.23 2.22
N ASN A 166 5.98 18.03 3.37
CA ASN A 166 6.28 19.11 4.30
C ASN A 166 7.35 20.08 3.75
N TRP A 167 8.34 19.55 3.04
CA TRP A 167 9.47 20.33 2.49
C TRP A 167 9.29 20.66 1.01
N SER A 168 8.04 20.78 0.55
CA SER A 168 7.75 21.00 -0.86
C SER A 168 8.42 22.28 -1.38
N ALA A 169 9.49 22.11 -2.15
CA ALA A 169 10.61 23.05 -2.22
C ALA A 169 10.34 24.46 -2.80
N TYR A 170 9.17 24.73 -3.38
CA TYR A 170 8.96 26.00 -4.11
C TYR A 170 7.51 26.48 -4.23
N LYS A 171 6.50 25.68 -3.85
CA LYS A 171 5.09 26.09 -3.89
C LYS A 171 4.49 26.03 -2.49
N PRO A 172 3.69 27.03 -2.09
CA PRO A 172 2.93 26.93 -0.85
C PRO A 172 2.03 25.70 -0.92
N ILE A 173 1.95 24.98 0.19
CA ILE A 173 1.06 23.82 0.35
C ILE A 173 -0.39 24.31 0.29
N SER A 174 -1.22 23.68 -0.54
CA SER A 174 -2.66 23.95 -0.56
C SER A 174 -3.33 23.42 0.70
N GLU A 175 -4.51 23.93 1.05
CA GLU A 175 -5.27 23.45 2.23
C GLU A 175 -5.56 21.94 2.14
N GLN A 176 -5.83 21.41 0.94
CA GLN A 176 -6.09 19.99 0.71
C GLN A 176 -4.83 19.14 0.93
N GLU A 177 -3.67 19.61 0.45
CA GLU A 177 -2.39 18.95 0.70
C GLU A 177 -2.00 19.02 2.18
N GLN A 178 -2.31 20.11 2.88
CA GLN A 178 -2.08 20.22 4.32
C GLN A 178 -2.98 19.24 5.09
N GLN A 179 -4.25 19.11 4.70
CA GLN A 179 -5.15 18.10 5.25
C GLN A 179 -4.63 16.68 4.99
N SER A 180 -4.17 16.42 3.77
CA SER A 180 -3.53 15.15 3.39
C SER A 180 -2.31 14.85 4.24
N LEU A 181 -1.40 15.82 4.41
CA LEU A 181 -0.22 15.68 5.25
C LEU A 181 -0.58 15.35 6.71
N ARG A 182 -1.57 16.05 7.29
CA ARG A 182 -2.04 15.74 8.66
C ARG A 182 -2.50 14.29 8.78
N TRP A 183 -3.36 13.83 7.86
CA TRP A 183 -3.83 12.44 7.88
C TRP A 183 -2.70 11.44 7.64
N LYS A 184 -1.80 11.71 6.68
CA LYS A 184 -0.61 10.87 6.44
C LYS A 184 0.27 10.75 7.67
N THR A 185 0.52 11.85 8.39
CA THR A 185 1.29 11.83 9.64
C THR A 185 0.59 11.02 10.73
N VAL A 186 -0.73 11.19 10.91
CA VAL A 186 -1.50 10.40 11.89
C VAL A 186 -1.45 8.91 11.54
N MET A 187 -1.68 8.56 10.27
CA MET A 187 -1.62 7.15 9.83
C MET A 187 -0.22 6.55 9.98
N PHE A 188 0.83 7.30 9.64
CA PHE A 188 2.21 6.87 9.81
C PHE A 188 2.56 6.61 11.28
N VAL A 189 2.25 7.55 12.18
CA VAL A 189 2.53 7.40 13.62
C VAL A 189 1.75 6.21 14.20
N ALA A 190 0.48 6.05 13.82
CA ALA A 190 -0.33 4.92 14.25
C ALA A 190 0.23 3.59 13.71
N ASN A 191 0.72 3.56 12.46
CA ASN A 191 1.31 2.37 11.84
C ASN A 191 2.58 1.93 12.58
N VAL A 192 3.59 2.81 12.67
CA VAL A 192 4.86 2.54 13.39
C VAL A 192 4.59 2.08 14.81
N SER A 193 3.72 2.79 15.54
CA SER A 193 3.41 2.47 16.94
C SER A 193 2.77 1.08 17.07
N SER A 194 1.86 0.74 16.16
CA SER A 194 1.21 -0.57 16.14
C SER A 194 2.18 -1.68 15.74
N PHE A 195 3.07 -1.44 14.78
CA PHE A 195 4.09 -2.39 14.37
C PHE A 195 5.10 -2.69 15.50
N LEU A 196 5.61 -1.66 16.17
CA LEU A 196 6.50 -1.86 17.32
C LEU A 196 5.80 -2.63 18.45
N THR A 197 4.52 -2.32 18.69
CA THR A 197 3.70 -3.02 19.68
C THR A 197 3.41 -4.47 19.28
N SER A 198 3.19 -4.77 17.99
CA SER A 198 3.04 -6.15 17.53
C SER A 198 4.33 -6.94 17.74
N VAL A 199 5.49 -6.37 17.45
CA VAL A 199 6.78 -7.03 17.71
C VAL A 199 6.92 -7.39 19.18
N TYR A 200 6.55 -6.47 20.09
CA TYR A 200 6.54 -6.74 21.52
C TYR A 200 5.61 -7.91 21.89
N PHE A 201 4.35 -7.90 21.44
CA PHE A 201 3.40 -8.98 21.76
C PHE A 201 3.79 -10.32 21.13
N TYR A 202 4.41 -10.31 19.95
CA TYR A 202 4.94 -11.51 19.32
C TYR A 202 5.99 -12.19 20.20
N PHE A 203 7.02 -11.45 20.62
CA PHE A 203 8.06 -12.01 21.51
C PHE A 203 7.50 -12.42 22.86
N ARG A 204 6.62 -11.60 23.45
CA ARG A 204 5.96 -11.92 24.73
C ARG A 204 5.18 -13.24 24.64
N HIS A 205 4.38 -13.43 23.58
CA HIS A 205 3.65 -14.68 23.37
C HIS A 205 4.58 -15.87 23.22
N ASN A 206 5.65 -15.73 22.42
CA ASN A 206 6.59 -16.83 22.17
C ASN A 206 7.45 -17.19 23.40
N TRP A 207 7.68 -16.26 24.33
CA TRP A 207 8.45 -16.52 25.54
C TRP A 207 7.61 -17.00 26.72
N TYR A 208 6.40 -16.47 26.90
CA TYR A 208 5.59 -16.71 28.11
C TYR A 208 4.31 -17.51 27.85
N CYS A 209 3.89 -17.69 26.60
CA CYS A 209 2.67 -18.42 26.24
C CYS A 209 1.42 -17.97 27.03
N GLU A 210 1.29 -16.68 27.31
CA GLU A 210 0.15 -16.14 28.07
C GLU A 210 -1.14 -16.13 27.22
N PRO A 211 -2.30 -16.57 27.76
CA PRO A 211 -3.58 -16.52 27.06
C PRO A 211 -3.94 -15.10 26.60
N GLY A 212 -4.40 -14.95 25.36
CA GLY A 212 -4.83 -13.68 24.79
C GLY A 212 -3.72 -12.74 24.32
N VAL A 213 -2.44 -13.01 24.61
CA VAL A 213 -1.34 -12.14 24.13
C VAL A 213 -1.21 -12.19 22.61
N TYR A 214 -1.35 -13.37 22.00
CA TYR A 214 -1.35 -13.48 20.53
C TYR A 214 -2.56 -12.78 19.89
N THR A 215 -3.66 -12.60 20.63
CA THR A 215 -4.82 -11.81 20.18
C THR A 215 -4.45 -10.34 20.06
N MET A 216 -3.66 -9.81 21.01
CA MET A 216 -3.16 -8.42 20.95
C MET A 216 -2.12 -8.23 19.85
N PHE A 217 -1.27 -9.24 19.61
CA PHE A 217 -0.41 -9.28 18.44
C PHE A 217 -1.22 -9.14 17.15
N ALA A 218 -2.23 -9.99 16.94
CA ALA A 218 -3.08 -9.96 15.77
C ALA A 218 -3.82 -8.61 15.61
N LEU A 219 -4.36 -8.05 16.70
CA LEU A 219 -5.00 -6.73 16.68
C LEU A 219 -4.05 -5.64 16.19
N CYS A 220 -2.80 -5.64 16.64
CA CYS A 220 -1.80 -4.68 16.19
C CYS A 220 -1.48 -4.84 14.70
N GLU A 221 -1.38 -6.08 14.19
CA GLU A 221 -1.22 -6.33 12.75
C GLU A 221 -2.39 -5.73 11.95
N TYR A 222 -3.62 -5.85 12.46
CA TYR A 222 -4.81 -5.32 11.79
C TYR A 222 -4.74 -3.79 11.68
N ILE A 223 -4.29 -3.12 12.75
CA ILE A 223 -4.12 -1.67 12.75
C ILE A 223 -3.03 -1.26 11.76
N VAL A 224 -1.92 -2.00 11.66
CA VAL A 224 -0.87 -1.77 10.65
C VAL A 224 -1.44 -1.82 9.23
N VAL A 225 -2.23 -2.84 8.90
CA VAL A 225 -2.82 -2.93 7.55
C VAL A 225 -3.84 -1.82 7.28
N VAL A 226 -4.74 -1.55 8.23
CA VAL A 226 -5.78 -0.52 8.05
C VAL A 226 -5.15 0.87 7.92
N THR A 227 -4.14 1.18 8.73
CA THR A 227 -3.42 2.47 8.65
C THR A 227 -2.58 2.59 7.38
N ASN A 228 -1.98 1.51 6.88
CA ASN A 228 -1.30 1.51 5.58
C ASN A 228 -2.29 1.81 4.44
N ILE A 229 -3.44 1.12 4.40
CA ILE A 229 -4.48 1.38 3.40
C ILE A 229 -4.99 2.83 3.51
N ALA A 230 -5.26 3.31 4.71
CA ALA A 230 -5.72 4.68 4.95
C ALA A 230 -4.67 5.73 4.56
N PHE A 231 -3.38 5.46 4.81
CA PHE A 231 -2.29 6.32 4.35
C PHE A 231 -2.32 6.47 2.83
N HIS A 232 -2.48 5.37 2.09
CA HIS A 232 -2.54 5.42 0.63
C HIS A 232 -3.85 6.01 0.10
N TYR A 233 -4.95 5.86 0.85
CA TYR A 233 -6.24 6.46 0.53
C TYR A 233 -6.19 7.99 0.48
N THR A 234 -5.31 8.64 1.24
CA THR A 234 -5.13 10.11 1.21
C THR A 234 -4.81 10.67 -0.18
N ALA A 235 -4.39 9.84 -1.14
CA ALA A 235 -4.25 10.23 -2.54
C ALA A 235 -5.53 10.87 -3.14
N VAL A 236 -6.73 10.56 -2.61
CA VAL A 236 -7.99 11.21 -3.03
C VAL A 236 -8.02 12.72 -2.75
N LEU A 237 -7.24 13.16 -1.75
CA LEU A 237 -7.06 14.56 -1.36
C LEU A 237 -5.94 15.21 -2.18
N ASP A 238 -4.87 14.47 -2.47
CA ASP A 238 -3.70 14.98 -3.20
C ASP A 238 -3.97 15.19 -4.71
N PHE A 239 -4.88 14.41 -5.29
CA PHE A 239 -5.18 14.42 -6.73
C PHE A 239 -6.67 14.67 -7.01
N PRO A 240 -7.25 15.79 -6.57
CA PRO A 240 -8.70 16.02 -6.57
C PRO A 240 -9.31 16.16 -7.97
N THR A 241 -8.53 16.68 -8.93
CA THR A 241 -8.96 17.02 -10.30
C THR A 241 -8.38 16.09 -11.35
N PHE A 242 -7.59 15.08 -10.95
CA PHE A 242 -6.94 14.17 -11.87
C PHE A 242 -7.95 13.21 -12.50
N SER A 243 -7.71 12.89 -13.77
CA SER A 243 -8.47 11.90 -14.51
C SER A 243 -7.51 10.95 -15.23
N VAL A 244 -7.80 9.66 -15.17
CA VAL A 244 -7.07 8.64 -15.91
C VAL A 244 -7.68 8.56 -17.31
N THR A 245 -6.88 8.82 -18.35
CA THR A 245 -7.32 8.75 -19.74
C THR A 245 -6.65 7.57 -20.43
N VAL A 246 -7.45 6.66 -20.98
CA VAL A 246 -7.01 5.59 -21.88
C VAL A 246 -7.27 6.07 -23.30
N GLY A 247 -6.24 6.09 -24.16
CA GLY A 247 -6.34 6.57 -25.53
C GLY A 247 -5.58 5.68 -26.50
N SER A 248 -5.91 5.79 -27.79
CA SER A 248 -5.19 5.10 -28.86
C SER A 248 -3.94 5.88 -29.26
N ALA A 249 -2.78 5.24 -29.25
CA ALA A 249 -1.56 5.81 -29.80
C ALA A 249 -1.51 5.53 -31.32
N THR A 250 -2.02 6.44 -32.14
CA THR A 250 -1.82 6.37 -33.59
C THR A 250 -0.43 6.90 -33.94
N VAL A 251 0.50 6.00 -34.28
CA VAL A 251 1.77 6.39 -34.89
C VAL A 251 1.49 6.76 -36.35
N SER A 252 1.51 8.05 -36.69
CA SER A 252 1.50 8.46 -38.10
C SER A 252 2.83 8.05 -38.73
N LYS A 253 2.83 7.03 -39.60
CA LYS A 253 3.95 6.81 -40.51
C LYS A 253 3.94 7.97 -41.51
N ASN A 254 4.94 8.83 -41.47
CA ASN A 254 5.19 9.78 -42.54
C ASN A 254 5.58 8.97 -43.79
N SER A 255 4.71 8.96 -44.80
CA SER A 255 4.97 8.50 -46.16
C SER A 255 5.83 9.50 -46.92
#